data_AF-A0A8J6FDQ9-F1
#
_entry.id   AF-A0A8J6FDQ9-F1
#
_cell.length_a   1.000
_cell.length_b   1.000
_cell.length_c   1.000
_cell.angle_alpha   90.00
_cell.angle_beta   90.00
_cell.angle_gamma   90.00
#
_symmetry.space_group_name_H-M   'P 1'
#
loop_
_entity.id
_entity.type
_entity.pdbx_description
1 polymer ?
#
loop_
_entity_poly.entity_id
_entity_poly.type
_entity_poly.pdbx_seq_one_letter_code
_entity_poly.pdbx_strand_id
1 'polypeptide(L)'
;MMFPQSSSRHSSSSHLPQQLKFTTSDSCDRIKDEFQLLQAQYHSLKLECDKLASEKSEMQRHYVMYYEMSYGLNIEMHKQAEIVKRLNGICAQVLPYLSQEHQQQVLGAIERAKQVTAPELNSIIRVCENYILGLLDWNEASRCSFFVIHGLCHDKVISYPQDGE
;
A
#
# COMPACT_ATOMS: atom_id res chain seq x y z
N MET A 1 46.44 0.07 38.16
CA MET A 1 46.58 -0.21 39.61
C MET A 1 46.16 -1.66 39.80
N MET A 2 47.08 -2.59 40.00
CA MET A 2 47.83 -2.95 41.22
C MET A 2 47.28 -4.29 41.74
N PHE A 3 48.10 -5.34 41.66
CA PHE A 3 47.97 -6.53 42.52
C PHE A 3 48.23 -6.13 43.97
N PRO A 4 47.85 -7.00 44.92
CA PRO A 4 48.93 -7.70 45.63
C PRO A 4 48.69 -9.21 45.86
N GLN A 5 49.82 -9.89 46.06
CA GLN A 5 50.03 -11.31 46.36
C GLN A 5 49.77 -11.70 47.83
N SER A 6 49.73 -13.03 48.02
CA SER A 6 50.19 -13.86 49.17
C SER A 6 49.07 -14.61 49.88
N SER A 7 49.16 -15.86 50.35
CA SER A 7 50.06 -17.02 50.20
C SER A 7 49.37 -18.17 50.96
N SER A 8 49.26 -19.39 50.42
CA SER A 8 49.32 -20.62 51.26
C SER A 8 49.47 -21.90 50.45
N ARG A 9 50.12 -22.86 51.11
CA ARG A 9 50.88 -23.99 50.59
C ARG A 9 50.03 -25.20 50.19
N HIS A 10 50.63 -26.00 49.31
CA HIS A 10 50.29 -27.35 48.89
C HIS A 10 49.64 -28.27 49.93
N SER A 11 48.66 -29.05 49.46
CA SER A 11 48.57 -30.49 49.75
C SER A 11 47.87 -31.19 48.58
N SER A 12 48.62 -32.07 47.94
CA SER A 12 48.22 -32.93 46.85
C SER A 12 47.19 -33.95 47.34
N SER A 13 46.02 -34.01 46.72
CA SER A 13 45.22 -35.24 46.71
C SER A 13 44.67 -35.46 45.30
N SER A 14 45.15 -36.52 44.70
CA SER A 14 44.79 -37.04 43.39
C SER A 14 43.29 -37.34 43.33
N HIS A 15 42.51 -36.46 42.70
CA HIS A 15 41.20 -36.82 42.19
C HIS A 15 41.23 -36.69 40.67
N LEU A 16 41.02 -37.84 40.03
CA LEU A 16 40.91 -38.03 38.59
C LEU A 16 40.01 -36.95 37.97
N PRO A 17 40.24 -36.55 36.71
CA PRO A 17 39.20 -35.85 35.99
C PRO A 17 37.98 -36.76 36.02
N GLN A 18 36.90 -36.33 36.68
CA GLN A 18 35.58 -36.89 36.48
C GLN A 18 35.26 -36.62 35.01
N GLN A 19 35.74 -37.51 34.14
CA GLN A 19 35.17 -37.71 32.83
C GLN A 19 33.70 -38.01 33.12
N LEU A 20 32.87 -36.99 32.94
CA LEU A 20 31.43 -37.10 32.77
C LEU A 20 31.20 -38.29 31.83
N LYS A 21 30.88 -39.46 32.41
CA LYS A 21 30.52 -40.64 31.64
C LYS A 21 29.12 -40.38 31.11
N PHE A 22 29.07 -39.65 30.00
CA PHE A 22 27.88 -39.59 29.17
C PHE A 22 27.53 -41.03 28.82
N THR A 23 26.44 -41.56 29.36
CA THR A 23 26.03 -42.90 29.02
C THR A 23 25.39 -42.87 27.64
N THR A 24 25.48 -43.96 26.87
CA THR A 24 24.83 -44.04 25.56
C THR A 24 23.32 -43.76 25.66
N SER A 25 22.69 -44.08 26.80
CA SER A 25 21.30 -43.75 27.10
C SER A 25 21.04 -42.24 27.13
N ASP A 26 21.89 -41.45 27.81
CA ASP A 26 21.75 -40.00 27.89
C ASP A 26 21.88 -39.34 26.50
N SER A 27 22.76 -39.89 25.65
CA SER A 27 22.87 -39.45 24.26
C SER A 27 21.60 -39.73 23.45
N CYS A 28 20.98 -40.91 23.64
CA CYS A 28 19.73 -41.25 22.97
C CYS A 28 18.56 -40.36 23.41
N ASP A 29 18.46 -40.03 24.70
CA ASP A 29 17.41 -39.14 25.22
C ASP A 29 17.57 -37.72 24.69
N ARG A 30 18.81 -37.20 24.62
CA ARG A 30 19.08 -35.89 24.00
C ARG A 30 18.70 -35.84 22.52
N ILE A 31 19.03 -36.88 21.75
CA ILE A 31 18.64 -36.98 20.34
C ILE A 31 17.11 -37.00 20.21
N LYS A 32 16.42 -37.69 21.11
CA LYS A 32 14.96 -37.76 21.12
C LYS A 32 14.33 -36.40 21.42
N ASP A 33 14.88 -35.64 22.35
CA ASP A 33 14.42 -34.29 22.69
C ASP A 33 14.70 -33.29 21.55
N GLU A 34 15.88 -33.37 20.94
CA GLU A 34 16.24 -32.57 19.76
C GLU A 34 15.31 -32.88 18.57
N PHE A 35 14.96 -34.15 18.37
CA PHE A 35 14.01 -34.56 17.34
C PHE A 35 12.59 -34.04 17.61
N GLN A 36 12.12 -34.13 18.86
CA GLN A 36 10.81 -33.58 19.24
C GLN A 36 10.75 -32.06 19.07
N LEU A 37 11.82 -31.35 19.45
CA LEU A 37 11.94 -29.92 19.24
C LEU A 37 11.90 -29.57 17.75
N LEU A 38 12.66 -30.30 16.92
CA LEU A 38 12.67 -30.12 15.48
C LEU A 38 11.29 -30.41 14.86
N GLN A 39 10.60 -31.45 15.33
CA GLN A 39 9.25 -31.78 14.89
C GLN A 39 8.24 -30.67 15.23
N ALA A 40 8.34 -30.09 16.44
CA ALA A 40 7.51 -28.96 16.84
C ALA A 40 7.77 -27.71 15.99
N GLN A 41 9.06 -27.40 15.72
CA GLN A 41 9.45 -26.29 14.84
C GLN A 41 8.93 -26.49 13.42
N TYR A 42 9.02 -27.70 12.86
CA TYR A 42 8.49 -28.02 11.54
C TYR A 42 6.97 -27.83 11.47
N HIS A 43 6.25 -28.27 12.50
CA HIS A 43 4.79 -28.08 12.55
C HIS A 43 4.40 -26.61 12.58
N SER A 44 5.09 -25.81 13.41
CA SER A 44 4.88 -24.35 13.46
C SER A 44 5.16 -23.70 12.10
N LEU A 45 6.27 -24.05 11.45
CA LEU A 45 6.64 -23.51 10.15
C LEU A 45 5.62 -23.88 9.07
N LYS A 46 5.07 -25.09 9.11
CA LYS A 46 4.02 -25.52 8.19
C LYS A 46 2.77 -24.65 8.31
N LEU A 47 2.31 -24.37 9.54
CA LEU A 47 1.15 -23.50 9.77
C LEU A 47 1.40 -22.07 9.28
N GLU A 48 2.63 -21.56 9.47
CA GLU A 48 3.02 -20.24 8.95
C GLU A 48 3.02 -20.21 7.42
N CYS A 49 3.48 -21.28 6.77
CA CYS A 49 3.44 -21.42 5.31
C CYS A 49 2.00 -21.46 4.78
N ASP A 50 1.09 -22.20 5.44
CA ASP A 50 -0.33 -22.25 5.06
C ASP A 50 -1.00 -20.88 5.22
N LYS A 51 -0.66 -20.15 6.29
CA LYS A 51 -1.12 -18.77 6.51
C LYS A 51 -0.62 -17.83 5.39
N LEU A 52 0.67 -17.85 5.07
CA LEU A 52 1.25 -17.04 4.00
C LEU A 52 0.64 -17.35 2.63
N ALA A 53 0.31 -18.61 2.36
CA ALA A 53 -0.37 -18.99 1.12
C ALA A 53 -1.78 -18.39 1.02
N SER A 54 -2.50 -18.32 2.14
CA SER A 54 -3.81 -17.65 2.22
C SER A 54 -3.68 -16.14 1.99
N GLU A 55 -2.76 -15.48 2.71
CA GLU A 55 -2.51 -14.03 2.57
C GLU A 55 -2.10 -13.66 1.14
N LYS A 56 -1.26 -14.49 0.49
CA LYS A 56 -0.88 -14.30 -0.92
C LYS A 56 -2.09 -14.34 -1.85
N SER A 57 -2.99 -15.29 -1.64
CA SER A 57 -4.19 -15.46 -2.47
C SER A 57 -5.16 -14.28 -2.31
N GLU A 58 -5.29 -13.77 -1.09
CA GLU A 58 -6.06 -12.56 -0.80
C GLU A 58 -5.44 -11.31 -1.44
N MET A 59 -4.12 -11.14 -1.30
CA MET A 59 -3.39 -10.06 -1.95
C MET A 59 -3.56 -10.10 -3.47
N GLN A 60 -3.51 -11.28 -4.09
CA GLN A 60 -3.74 -11.45 -5.51
C GLN A 60 -5.14 -10.99 -5.93
N ARG A 61 -6.17 -11.30 -5.12
CA ARG A 61 -7.55 -10.84 -5.39
C ARG A 61 -7.64 -9.32 -5.36
N HIS A 62 -7.05 -8.68 -4.35
CA HIS A 62 -7.00 -7.21 -4.25
C HIS A 62 -6.23 -6.59 -5.41
N TYR A 63 -5.11 -7.20 -5.81
CA TYR A 63 -4.30 -6.73 -6.94
C TYR A 63 -5.09 -6.73 -8.26
N VAL A 64 -5.79 -7.83 -8.57
CA VAL A 64 -6.59 -7.93 -9.81
C VAL A 64 -7.72 -6.90 -9.82
N MET A 65 -8.49 -6.83 -8.73
CA MET A 65 -9.57 -5.86 -8.58
C MET A 65 -9.07 -4.42 -8.75
N TYR A 66 -7.93 -4.10 -8.13
CA TYR A 66 -7.32 -2.79 -8.24
C TYR A 66 -6.85 -2.47 -9.66
N TYR A 67 -6.28 -3.44 -10.36
CA TYR A 67 -5.86 -3.31 -11.74
C TYR A 67 -7.04 -3.02 -12.68
N GLU A 68 -8.12 -3.80 -12.58
CA GLU A 68 -9.32 -3.64 -13.41
C GLU A 68 -9.98 -2.27 -13.18
N MET A 69 -10.15 -1.88 -11.92
CA MET A 69 -10.72 -0.60 -11.56
C MET A 69 -9.85 0.57 -12.04
N SER A 70 -8.53 0.51 -11.83
CA SER A 70 -7.61 1.56 -12.27
C SER A 70 -7.64 1.72 -13.78
N TYR A 71 -7.72 0.62 -14.51
CA TYR A 71 -7.86 0.64 -15.96
C TYR A 71 -9.18 1.30 -16.41
N GLY A 72 -10.30 0.93 -15.80
CA GLY A 72 -11.61 1.54 -16.07
C GLY A 72 -11.64 3.04 -15.78
N LEU A 73 -11.12 3.46 -14.62
CA LEU A 73 -10.99 4.86 -14.24
C LEU A 73 -10.10 5.63 -15.22
N ASN A 74 -8.99 5.04 -15.68
CA ASN A 74 -8.08 5.67 -16.63
C ASN A 74 -8.75 5.93 -17.98
N ILE A 75 -9.54 4.97 -18.50
CA ILE A 75 -10.30 5.16 -19.74
C ILE A 75 -11.29 6.32 -19.58
N GLU A 76 -12.10 6.30 -18.51
CA GLU A 76 -13.13 7.31 -18.32
C GLU A 76 -12.51 8.70 -18.11
N MET A 77 -11.39 8.80 -17.39
CA MET A 77 -10.63 10.03 -17.26
C MET A 77 -10.15 10.57 -18.62
N HIS A 78 -9.60 9.74 -19.49
CA HIS A 78 -9.22 10.16 -20.85
C HIS A 78 -10.42 10.57 -21.71
N LYS A 79 -11.56 9.91 -21.53
CA LYS A 79 -12.81 10.28 -22.20
C LYS A 79 -13.32 11.65 -21.74
N GLN A 80 -13.31 11.92 -20.43
CA GLN A 80 -13.69 13.23 -19.89
C GLN A 80 -12.73 14.34 -20.36
N ALA A 81 -11.42 14.07 -20.42
CA ALA A 81 -10.43 14.98 -20.98
C ALA A 81 -10.76 15.43 -22.41
N GLU A 82 -11.10 14.46 -23.28
CA GLU A 82 -11.45 14.73 -24.66
C GLU A 82 -12.78 15.50 -24.79
N ILE A 83 -13.76 15.20 -23.93
CA ILE A 83 -15.02 15.96 -23.86
C ILE A 83 -14.74 17.42 -23.50
N VAL A 84 -13.95 17.67 -22.46
CA VAL A 84 -13.57 19.03 -22.03
C VAL A 84 -12.84 19.77 -23.15
N LYS A 85 -11.93 19.11 -23.87
CA LYS A 85 -11.22 19.69 -25.03
C LYS A 85 -12.19 20.12 -26.13
N ARG A 86 -13.15 19.25 -26.49
CA ARG A 86 -14.16 19.56 -27.53
C ARG A 86 -15.09 20.69 -27.11
N LEU A 87 -15.55 20.69 -25.86
CA LEU A 87 -16.39 21.77 -25.31
C LEU A 87 -15.66 23.11 -25.34
N ASN A 88 -14.39 23.14 -24.92
CA ASN A 88 -13.56 24.34 -25.03
C ASN A 88 -13.41 24.81 -26.49
N GLY A 89 -13.22 23.89 -27.43
CA GLY A 89 -13.18 24.19 -28.86
C GLY A 89 -14.49 24.83 -29.37
N ILE A 90 -15.64 24.29 -28.96
CA ILE A 90 -16.96 24.85 -29.31
C ILE A 90 -17.12 26.25 -28.70
N CYS A 91 -16.77 26.44 -27.43
CA CYS A 91 -16.84 27.75 -26.78
C CYS A 91 -15.97 28.79 -27.50
N ALA A 92 -14.76 28.42 -27.91
CA ALA A 92 -13.88 29.30 -28.68
C ALA A 92 -14.45 29.66 -30.05
N GLN A 93 -15.15 28.73 -30.73
CA GLN A 93 -15.81 28.99 -32.01
C GLN A 93 -17.02 29.90 -31.88
N VAL A 94 -17.77 29.82 -30.78
CA VAL A 94 -18.97 30.66 -30.54
C VAL A 94 -18.58 32.08 -30.12
N LEU A 95 -17.43 32.25 -29.45
CA LEU A 95 -16.99 33.52 -28.87
C LEU A 95 -17.02 34.73 -29.83
N PRO A 96 -16.54 34.63 -31.09
CA PRO A 96 -16.53 35.76 -32.03
C PRO A 96 -17.91 36.28 -32.42
N TYR A 97 -18.98 35.49 -32.20
CA TYR A 97 -20.35 35.88 -32.54
C TYR A 97 -21.06 36.67 -31.43
N LEU A 98 -20.42 36.84 -30.27
CA LEU A 98 -20.96 37.59 -29.13
C LEU A 98 -20.50 39.06 -29.15
N SER A 99 -21.23 39.94 -28.48
CA SER A 99 -20.79 41.32 -28.26
C SER A 99 -19.54 41.38 -27.38
N GLN A 100 -18.72 42.44 -27.50
CA GLN A 100 -17.46 42.57 -26.75
C GLN A 100 -17.63 42.43 -25.23
N GLU A 101 -18.71 42.96 -24.66
CA GLU A 101 -19.02 42.82 -23.23
C GLU A 101 -19.27 41.35 -22.84
N HIS A 102 -20.09 40.64 -23.63
CA HIS A 102 -20.37 39.22 -23.39
C HIS A 102 -19.14 38.34 -23.64
N GLN A 103 -18.25 38.71 -24.58
CA GLN A 103 -17.01 37.98 -24.82
C GLN A 103 -16.12 37.94 -23.58
N GLN A 104 -15.92 39.09 -22.91
CA GLN A 104 -15.10 39.14 -21.70
C GLN A 104 -15.72 38.35 -20.54
N GLN A 105 -17.05 38.41 -20.38
CA GLN A 105 -17.77 37.63 -19.37
C GLN A 105 -17.63 36.11 -19.61
N VAL A 106 -17.79 35.67 -20.86
CA VAL A 106 -17.69 34.25 -21.24
C VAL A 106 -16.26 33.74 -21.08
N LEU A 107 -15.25 34.51 -21.49
CA LEU A 107 -13.84 34.15 -21.28
C LEU A 107 -13.52 33.97 -19.79
N GLY A 108 -13.96 34.89 -18.94
CA GLY A 108 -13.76 34.80 -17.50
C GLY A 108 -14.46 33.58 -16.88
N ALA A 109 -15.68 33.26 -17.34
CA ALA A 109 -16.42 32.10 -16.89
C ALA A 109 -15.75 30.77 -17.30
N ILE A 110 -15.23 30.69 -18.53
CA ILE A 110 -14.51 29.50 -19.04
C ILE A 110 -13.25 29.24 -18.21
N GLU A 111 -12.44 30.27 -17.94
CA GLU A 111 -11.22 30.12 -17.15
C GLU A 111 -11.51 29.72 -15.70
N ARG A 112 -12.58 30.27 -15.09
CA ARG A 112 -13.05 29.81 -13.78
C ARG A 112 -13.53 28.36 -13.80
N ALA A 113 -14.26 27.95 -14.83
CA ALA A 113 -14.78 26.59 -14.95
C ALA A 113 -13.67 25.53 -15.07
N LYS A 114 -12.52 25.88 -15.66
CA LYS A 114 -11.33 25.00 -15.74
C LYS A 114 -10.60 24.88 -14.40
N GLN A 115 -10.74 25.85 -13.51
CA GLN A 115 -10.05 25.88 -12.22
C GLN A 115 -10.85 25.15 -11.15
N VAL A 116 -10.68 23.83 -11.09
CA VAL A 116 -11.22 23.01 -10.00
C VAL A 116 -10.27 23.06 -8.81
N THR A 117 -10.75 23.54 -7.67
CA THR A 117 -9.95 23.60 -6.43
C THR A 117 -9.96 22.28 -5.67
N ALA A 118 -8.93 22.02 -4.86
CA ALA A 118 -8.86 20.80 -4.04
C ALA A 118 -10.09 20.59 -3.12
N PRO A 119 -10.65 21.62 -2.46
CA PRO A 119 -11.89 21.47 -1.68
C PRO A 119 -13.10 21.06 -2.53
N GLU A 120 -13.26 21.62 -3.72
CA GLU A 120 -14.36 21.27 -4.64
C GLU A 120 -14.20 19.83 -5.14
N LEU A 121 -12.99 19.44 -5.51
CA LEU A 121 -12.66 18.08 -5.90
C LEU A 121 -12.97 17.09 -4.77
N ASN A 122 -12.54 17.39 -3.54
CA ASN A 122 -12.82 16.56 -2.37
C ASN A 122 -14.32 16.45 -2.07
N SER A 123 -15.09 17.51 -2.29
CA SER A 123 -16.55 17.47 -2.16
C SER A 123 -17.20 16.54 -3.20
N ILE A 124 -16.77 16.63 -4.46
CA ILE A 124 -17.26 15.77 -5.55
C ILE A 124 -16.92 14.30 -5.29
N ILE A 125 -15.68 14.01 -4.90
CA ILE A 125 -15.23 12.65 -4.56
C ILE A 125 -16.12 12.05 -3.47
N ARG A 126 -16.42 12.81 -2.40
CA ARG A 126 -17.29 12.34 -1.31
C ARG A 126 -18.72 12.04 -1.76
N VAL A 127 -19.27 12.82 -2.69
CA VAL A 127 -20.60 12.53 -3.26
C VAL A 127 -20.56 11.22 -4.06
N CYS A 128 -19.53 11.02 -4.88
CA CYS A 128 -19.32 9.79 -5.64
C CYS A 128 -19.15 8.57 -4.71
N GLU A 129 -18.37 8.71 -3.63
CA GLU A 129 -18.20 7.67 -2.61
C GLU A 129 -19.53 7.27 -1.99
N ASN A 130 -20.36 8.23 -1.57
CA ASN A 130 -21.67 7.92 -0.99
C ASN A 130 -22.58 7.15 -1.96
N TYR A 131 -22.47 7.43 -3.26
CA TYR A 131 -23.23 6.72 -4.29
C TYR A 131 -22.70 5.29 -4.51
N ILE A 132 -21.38 5.10 -4.48
CA ILE A 132 -20.72 3.80 -4.66
C ILE A 132 -20.91 2.92 -3.41
N LEU A 133 -20.75 3.48 -2.21
CA LEU A 133 -20.98 2.80 -0.93
C LEU A 133 -22.45 2.39 -0.74
N GLY A 134 -23.39 3.11 -1.34
CA GLY A 134 -24.82 2.76 -1.33
C GLY A 134 -25.19 1.56 -2.22
N LEU A 135 -24.33 1.16 -3.15
CA LEU A 135 -24.60 0.11 -4.13
C LEU A 135 -23.93 -1.23 -3.82
N LEU A 136 -22.88 -1.24 -3.01
CA LEU A 136 -22.06 -2.43 -2.82
C LEU A 136 -21.47 -2.48 -1.40
N ASP A 137 -21.69 -3.60 -0.72
CA ASP A 137 -21.12 -3.96 0.59
C ASP A 137 -19.61 -4.26 0.47
N TRP A 138 -18.80 -3.25 0.09
CA TRP A 138 -17.36 -3.39 -0.09
C TRP A 138 -16.60 -3.06 1.20
N ASN A 139 -16.32 -4.09 1.98
CA ASN A 139 -15.36 -4.07 3.08
C ASN A 139 -13.91 -3.92 2.54
N GLU A 140 -13.10 -3.06 3.18
CA GLU A 140 -11.67 -2.72 2.97
C GLU A 140 -11.18 -2.30 1.55
N ALA A 141 -11.65 -2.93 0.48
CA ALA A 141 -11.32 -2.65 -0.93
C ALA A 141 -11.64 -1.21 -1.37
N SER A 142 -12.69 -0.62 -0.81
CA SER A 142 -13.10 0.77 -1.07
C SER A 142 -12.05 1.79 -0.60
N ARG A 143 -11.26 1.47 0.43
CA ARG A 143 -10.18 2.35 0.91
C ARG A 143 -8.99 2.38 -0.05
N CYS A 144 -8.71 1.28 -0.75
CA CYS A 144 -7.71 1.26 -1.81
C CYS A 144 -8.17 2.02 -3.06
N SER A 145 -9.46 1.94 -3.38
CA SER A 145 -10.10 2.74 -4.43
C SER A 145 -9.98 4.24 -4.14
N PHE A 146 -10.21 4.63 -2.88
CA PHE A 146 -10.05 5.99 -2.39
C PHE A 146 -8.64 6.54 -2.61
N PHE A 147 -7.60 5.79 -2.23
CA PHE A 147 -6.21 6.22 -2.42
C PHE A 147 -5.84 6.49 -3.88
N VAL A 148 -6.57 5.88 -4.81
CA VAL A 148 -6.15 5.80 -6.21
C VAL A 148 -6.95 6.74 -7.06
N ILE A 149 -8.24 6.90 -6.75
CA ILE A 149 -9.00 8.07 -7.21
C ILE A 149 -8.33 9.34 -6.68
N HIS A 150 -7.96 9.40 -5.39
CA HIS A 150 -7.30 10.56 -4.82
C HIS A 150 -5.88 10.78 -5.39
N GLY A 151 -5.07 9.73 -5.55
CA GLY A 151 -3.72 9.82 -6.12
C GLY A 151 -3.73 10.22 -7.61
N LEU A 152 -4.56 9.58 -8.43
CA LEU A 152 -4.66 9.90 -9.86
C LEU A 152 -5.30 11.27 -10.10
N CYS A 153 -6.31 11.66 -9.33
CA CYS A 153 -6.91 12.98 -9.45
C CYS A 153 -5.97 14.08 -8.94
N HIS A 154 -5.26 13.89 -7.83
CA HIS A 154 -4.34 14.90 -7.30
C HIS A 154 -3.17 15.13 -8.26
N ASP A 155 -2.55 14.08 -8.79
CA ASP A 155 -1.44 14.22 -9.73
C ASP A 155 -1.87 14.80 -11.08
N LYS A 156 -3.04 14.43 -11.63
CA LYS A 156 -3.46 14.94 -12.95
C LYS A 156 -4.24 16.24 -12.94
N VAL A 157 -4.99 16.58 -11.88
CA VAL A 157 -5.66 17.90 -11.78
C VAL A 157 -4.65 19.02 -11.55
N ILE A 158 -3.55 18.74 -10.82
CA ILE A 158 -2.45 19.70 -10.63
C ILE A 158 -1.52 19.76 -11.85
N SER A 159 -1.37 18.65 -12.58
CA SER A 159 -0.46 18.55 -13.73
C SER A 159 -1.15 18.66 -15.10
N TYR A 160 -2.38 19.16 -15.18
CA TYR A 160 -2.91 19.55 -16.49
C TYR A 160 -2.06 20.73 -17.00
N PRO A 161 -1.26 20.55 -18.06
CA PRO A 161 -0.41 21.62 -18.55
C PRO A 161 -1.30 22.74 -19.08
N GLN A 162 -1.00 23.97 -18.68
CA GLN A 162 -1.36 25.15 -19.47
C GLN A 162 -0.48 25.23 -20.74
N ASP A 163 -0.40 24.15 -21.50
CA ASP A 163 0.20 24.16 -22.83
C ASP A 163 -1.00 24.21 -23.79
N GLY A 164 -1.40 25.36 -24.34
CA GLY A 164 -0.53 26.39 -24.90
C GLY A 164 -0.22 26.07 -26.37
N GLU A 165 -1.24 25.69 -27.15
CA GLU A 165 -1.30 25.88 -28.61
C GLU A 165 -2.69 26.39 -29.00
#